data_AF-A0A2W4IPI4-F1
#
_entry.id   AF-A0A2W4IPI4-F1
#
_cell.length_a   1.000
_cell.length_b   1.000
_cell.length_c   1.000
_cell.angle_alpha   90.00
_cell.angle_beta   90.00
_cell.angle_gamma   90.00
#
_symmetry.space_group_name_H-M   'P 1'
#
loop_
_entity.id
_entity.type
_entity.pdbx_description
1 polymer ?
#
loop_
_entity_poly.entity_id
_entity_poly.type
_entity_poly.pdbx_seq_one_letter_code
_entity_poly.pdbx_strand_id
1 'polypeptide(L)' 'MTDTAALIHRYYDAFNAKDWEAMLACLTDDVRHDVNEGGARHGKAKFHEFLAHMAGCYDERLTDIVVMVDA' A
#
# COMPACT_ATOMS: atom_id res chain seq x y z
N MET A 1 -13.90 15.01 -1.08
CA MET A 1 -13.17 13.74 -1.30
C MET A 1 -14.01 12.64 -0.66
N THR A 2 -14.30 11.54 -1.37
CA THR A 2 -15.05 10.41 -0.80
C THR A 2 -14.19 9.68 0.24
N ASP A 3 -14.82 8.91 1.13
CA ASP A 3 -14.09 8.13 2.14
C ASP A 3 -13.10 7.15 1.52
N THR A 4 -13.47 6.54 0.38
CA THR A 4 -12.61 5.65 -0.41
C THR A 4 -11.39 6.38 -0.95
N ALA A 5 -11.57 7.55 -1.58
CA ALA A 5 -10.44 8.33 -2.10
C ALA A 5 -9.50 8.77 -0.96
N ALA A 6 -10.08 9.18 0.17
CA ALA A 6 -9.31 9.56 1.36
C ALA A 6 -8.47 8.40 1.91
N LEU A 7 -9.02 7.18 1.92
CA LEU A 7 -8.30 5.98 2.34
C LEU A 7 -7.12 5.66 1.43
N ILE A 8 -7.33 5.72 0.12
CA ILE A 8 -6.28 5.43 -0.88
C ILE A 8 -5.16 6.47 -0.78
N HIS A 9 -5.49 7.75 -0.60
CA HIS A 9 -4.48 8.80 -0.40
C HIS A 9 -3.64 8.56 0.86
N ARG A 10 -4.26 8.27 2.02
CA ARG A 10 -3.52 7.97 3.25
C ARG A 10 -2.55 6.80 3.09
N TYR A 11 -2.96 5.77 2.36
CA TYR A 11 -2.12 4.61 2.08
C TYR A 11 -0.86 5.00 1.28
N TYR A 12 -0.99 5.82 0.24
CA TYR A 12 0.16 6.27 -0.56
C TYR A 12 1.00 7.36 0.12
N ASP A 13 0.39 8.21 0.94
CA ASP A 13 1.11 9.17 1.79
C ASP A 13 2.00 8.41 2.79
N ALA A 14 1.48 7.35 3.40
CA ALA A 14 2.25 6.45 4.26
C ALA A 14 3.40 5.76 3.51
N PHE A 15 3.17 5.29 2.28
CA PHE A 15 4.22 4.73 1.44
C PHE A 15 5.35 5.74 1.19
N ASN A 16 5.02 6.96 0.77
CA ASN A 16 6.01 8.01 0.51
C ASN A 16 6.76 8.48 1.77
N ALA A 17 6.13 8.39 2.94
CA ALA A 17 6.75 8.66 4.24
C ALA A 17 7.60 7.49 4.77
N LYS A 18 7.58 6.33 4.09
CA LYS A 18 8.14 5.06 4.56
C LYS A 18 7.55 4.60 5.91
N ASP A 19 6.30 4.98 6.16
CA ASP A 19 5.55 4.62 7.36
C ASP A 19 4.71 3.36 7.08
N TRP A 20 5.36 2.20 7.27
CA TRP A 20 4.74 0.90 6.97
C TRP A 20 3.59 0.57 7.92
N GLU A 21 3.63 1.05 9.16
CA GLU A 21 2.55 0.83 10.13
C GLU A 21 1.29 1.62 9.74
N ALA A 22 1.43 2.90 9.34
CA ALA A 22 0.32 3.68 8.83
C ALA A 22 -0.26 3.10 7.53
N MET A 23 0.60 2.54 6.67
CA MET A 23 0.18 1.86 5.44
C MET A 23 -0.62 0.58 5.77
N LEU A 24 -0.14 -0.25 6.71
CA LEU A 24 -0.84 -1.45 7.18
C LEU A 24 -2.15 -1.13 7.89
N ALA A 25 -2.25 0.00 8.59
CA ALA A 25 -3.49 0.44 9.24
C ALA A 25 -4.62 0.74 8.25
N CYS A 26 -4.31 1.00 6.98
CA CYS A 26 -5.30 1.19 5.91
C CYS A 26 -5.87 -0.12 5.36
N LEU A 27 -5.34 -1.28 5.77
CA LEU A 27 -5.70 -2.59 5.22
C LEU A 27 -6.54 -3.40 6.20
N THR A 28 -7.36 -4.31 5.68
CA THR A 28 -7.99 -5.36 6.48
C THR A 28 -7.00 -6.49 6.76
N ASP A 29 -7.27 -7.30 7.79
CA ASP A 29 -6.37 -8.39 8.18
C ASP A 29 -6.31 -9.51 7.13
N ASP A 30 -7.34 -9.62 6.29
CA ASP A 30 -7.49 -10.60 5.19
C ASP A 30 -7.06 -10.05 3.82
N VAL A 31 -6.34 -8.93 3.77
CA VAL A 31 -5.89 -8.28 2.52
C VAL A 31 -5.25 -9.28 1.56
N ARG A 32 -5.67 -9.24 0.30
CA ARG A 32 -5.01 -9.96 -0.81
C ARG A 32 -4.19 -8.96 -1.61
N HIS A 33 -2.87 -9.14 -1.59
CA HIS A 33 -1.92 -8.36 -2.35
C HIS A 33 -1.44 -9.15 -3.56
N ASP A 34 -1.89 -8.73 -4.75
CA ASP A 34 -1.51 -9.33 -6.03
C ASP A 34 -0.27 -8.63 -6.58
N VAL A 35 0.85 -9.36 -6.56
CA VAL A 35 2.15 -8.84 -7.00
C VAL A 35 2.20 -8.87 -8.52
N ASN A 36 2.63 -7.77 -9.14
CA ASN A 36 2.82 -7.71 -10.59
C ASN A 36 3.79 -8.80 -11.06
N GLU A 37 3.39 -9.57 -12.09
CA GLU A 37 4.13 -10.75 -12.59
C GLU A 37 4.52 -11.78 -11.51
N GLY A 38 3.76 -11.82 -10.41
CA GLY A 38 4.00 -12.68 -9.26
C GLY A 38 2.74 -13.39 -8.77
N GLY A 39 2.83 -13.93 -7.56
CA GLY A 39 1.72 -14.62 -6.88
C GLY A 39 0.95 -13.72 -5.91
N ALA A 40 -0.26 -14.15 -5.57
CA ALA A 40 -1.05 -13.51 -4.52
C ALA A 40 -0.45 -13.75 -3.12
N ARG A 41 -0.37 -12.68 -2.32
CA ARG A 41 0.01 -12.73 -0.90
C ARG A 41 -1.21 -12.38 -0.05
N HIS A 42 -1.51 -13.22 0.93
CA HIS A 42 -2.69 -13.05 1.78
C HIS A 42 -2.31 -12.67 3.21
N GLY A 43 -2.98 -11.64 3.73
CA GLY A 43 -2.87 -11.12 5.07
C GLY A 43 -1.74 -10.10 5.27
N LYS A 44 -1.90 -9.26 6.30
CA LYS A 44 -0.97 -8.18 6.65
C LYS A 44 0.46 -8.64 6.91
N ALA A 45 0.65 -9.83 7.49
CA ALA A 45 1.99 -10.37 7.75
C ALA A 45 2.79 -10.54 6.46
N LYS A 46 2.21 -11.17 5.42
CA LYS A 46 2.86 -11.33 4.12
C LYS A 46 3.00 -10.00 3.36
N PHE A 47 2.09 -9.06 3.60
CA PHE A 47 2.21 -7.70 3.07
C PHE A 47 3.43 -6.99 3.67
N HIS A 48 3.60 -7.08 4.99
CA HIS A 48 4.70 -6.45 5.71
C HIS A 48 6.06 -7.05 5.33
N GLU A 49 6.15 -8.39 5.19
CA GLU A 49 7.35 -9.06 4.66
C GLU A 49 7.74 -8.54 3.27
N PHE A 50 6.74 -8.30 2.40
CA PHE A 50 6.99 -7.72 1.09
C PHE A 50 7.54 -6.29 1.18
N LEU A 51 6.94 -5.43 2.01
CA LEU A 51 7.42 -4.06 2.20
C LEU A 51 8.87 -4.05 2.72
N ALA A 52 9.20 -4.90 3.69
CA ALA A 52 10.55 -5.02 4.23
C ALA A 52 11.57 -5.45 3.14
N HIS A 53 11.19 -6.39 2.28
CA HIS A 53 12.02 -6.77 1.13
C HIS A 53 12.21 -5.61 0.15
N MET A 54 11.14 -4.93 -0.24
CA MET A 54 11.18 -3.79 -1.16
C MET A 54 12.06 -2.67 -0.61
N ALA A 55 11.90 -2.29 0.66
CA ALA A 55 12.67 -1.24 1.32
C ALA A 55 14.17 -1.58 1.44
N GLY A 56 14.53 -2.88 1.45
CA GLY A 56 15.92 -3.31 1.42
C GLY A 56 16.56 -3.25 0.04
N CYS A 57 15.77 -3.26 -1.04
CA CYS A 57 16.24 -3.29 -2.42
C CYS A 57 16.08 -1.96 -3.17
N TYR A 58 15.09 -1.16 -2.80
CA TYR A 58 14.66 0.03 -3.55
C TYR A 58 14.42 1.20 -2.61
N ASP A 59 14.71 2.41 -3.11
CA ASP A 59 14.28 3.67 -2.50
C ASP A 59 13.36 4.39 -3.47
N GLU A 60 12.06 4.38 -3.18
CA GLU A 60 11.03 4.81 -4.09
C GLU A 60 10.24 5.99 -3.53
N ARG A 61 9.82 6.88 -4.42
CA ARG A 61 8.85 7.94 -4.14
C ARG A 61 7.88 8.02 -5.30
N LEU A 62 6.60 7.89 -4.99
CA LEU A 62 5.51 8.04 -5.95
C LEU A 62 5.20 9.52 -6.13
N THR A 63 5.16 9.98 -7.38
CA THR A 63 4.76 11.34 -7.77
C THR A 63 3.55 11.28 -8.70
N ASP A 64 2.90 12.43 -8.89
CA ASP A 64 1.82 12.59 -9.87
C ASP A 64 0.65 11.61 -9.64
N ILE A 65 0.37 11.29 -8.36
CA ILE A 65 -0.67 10.35 -7.97
C ILE A 65 -2.04 10.94 -8.30
N VAL A 66 -2.80 10.21 -9.12
CA VAL A 66 -4.20 10.48 -9.43
C VAL A 66 -5.05 9.34 -8.90
N VAL A 67 -5.93 9.62 -7.96
CA VAL A 67 -6.91 8.65 -7.43
C VAL A 67 -8.24 8.84 -8.13
N MET A 68 -8.71 7.80 -8.82
CA MET A 68 -10.02 7.76 -9.48
C MET A 68 -10.97 6.90 -8.65
N VAL A 69 -12.13 7.44 -8.31
CA VAL A 69 -13.20 6.75 -7.59
C VAL A 69 -14.53 7.02 -8.29
N ASP A 70 -15.41 6.03 -8.29
CA ASP A 70 -16.79 6.23 -8.72
C ASP A 70 -17.56 7.09 -7.71
N ALA A 71 -18.70 7.63 -8.16
CA ALA A 71 -19.58 8.50 -7.39
C ALA A 71 -20.38 7.74 -6.30
#